data_AF-O62052-F1
#
_entry.id   AF-O62052-F1
#
_cell.length_a   1.000
_cell.length_b   1.000
_cell.length_c   1.000
_cell.angle_alpha   90.00
_cell.angle_beta   90.00
_cell.angle_gamma   90.00
#
_symmetry.space_group_name_H-M   'P 1'
#
loop_
_entity.id
_entity.type
_entity.pdbx_description
1 polymer ?
#
loop_
_entity_poly.entity_id
_entity_poly.type
_entity_poly.pdbx_seq_one_letter_code
_entity_poly.pdbx_strand_id
1 'polypeptide(L)'
;MTKENTKSIADDGPYSGSFYGLAEDNANHGIFSSILKRKKRQQDKLSEDVKKRCGRVESYKSCCDRLHQALMYMLVENAVTSKQLVTGARTEPHYRYAGQYLKTYEIIANQGRDKTKYESLEPAIKALLTLDSEHEKKVRKQLENLKPLTKFIGEDYWEYVRLKKVYAESVDGYDEAVVLQNKGKTEDAETAATNAQTWMNDCRTKLMDFITVSISQQKAKHADCVLKFRDESVSYHKIMADSITTPEPAEGKSVVKTLKQ
;
A
#
# COMPACT_ATOMS: atom_id res chain seq x y z
N MET A 1 7.02 -22.13 38.62
CA MET A 1 6.72 -20.82 38.03
C MET A 1 7.11 -20.86 36.55
N THR A 2 6.22 -21.43 35.74
CA THR A 2 6.39 -21.57 34.29
C THR A 2 5.80 -20.33 33.63
N LYS A 3 6.65 -19.58 32.91
CA LYS A 3 6.24 -18.45 32.09
C LYS A 3 5.43 -18.98 30.91
N GLU A 4 4.12 -18.79 30.94
CA GLU A 4 3.26 -18.99 29.77
C GLU A 4 3.64 -17.96 28.70
N ASN A 5 4.13 -18.51 27.60
CA ASN A 5 4.54 -17.79 26.41
C ASN A 5 3.28 -17.45 25.61
N THR A 6 2.87 -16.19 25.59
CA THR A 6 1.81 -15.68 24.72
C THR A 6 2.25 -15.79 23.26
N LYS A 7 1.93 -16.92 22.61
CA LYS A 7 1.89 -17.00 21.16
C LYS A 7 0.80 -16.04 20.67
N SER A 8 1.24 -14.97 20.01
CA SER A 8 0.38 -14.03 19.32
C SER A 8 -0.46 -14.74 18.26
N ILE A 9 -1.72 -14.30 18.20
CA ILE A 9 -2.82 -14.75 17.37
C ILE A 9 -2.45 -14.94 15.89
N ALA A 10 -2.77 -16.14 15.40
CA ALA A 10 -3.11 -16.58 14.05
C ALA A 10 -2.58 -15.78 12.84
N ASP A 11 -1.71 -16.45 12.10
CA ASP A 11 -1.06 -16.06 10.84
C ASP A 11 -1.96 -16.33 9.60
N ASP A 12 -3.27 -16.07 9.70
CA ASP A 12 -4.26 -16.31 8.63
C ASP A 12 -5.23 -15.14 8.45
N GLY A 13 -4.68 -13.92 8.38
CA GLY A 13 -5.41 -12.76 7.85
C GLY A 13 -5.37 -12.74 6.31
N PRO A 14 -6.31 -12.05 5.62
CA PRO A 14 -6.37 -11.96 4.15
C PRO A 14 -5.20 -11.21 3.47
N TYR A 15 -4.06 -11.05 4.16
CA TYR A 15 -2.94 -10.18 3.82
C TYR A 15 -1.64 -10.92 3.48
N SER A 16 -1.69 -12.24 3.23
CA SER A 16 -0.48 -13.06 2.98
C SER A 16 0.11 -12.98 1.56
N GLY A 17 -0.22 -11.96 0.75
CA GLY A 17 0.33 -11.79 -0.59
C GLY A 17 0.79 -10.36 -0.86
N SER A 18 2.06 -10.18 -1.27
CA SER A 18 2.55 -8.86 -1.67
C SER A 18 1.80 -8.36 -2.91
N PHE A 19 1.23 -7.16 -2.80
CA PHE A 19 0.51 -6.45 -3.87
C PHE A 19 1.30 -6.29 -5.17
N TYR A 20 2.63 -6.31 -5.08
CA TYR A 20 3.56 -6.07 -6.19
C TYR A 20 4.14 -7.36 -6.76
N GLY A 21 3.45 -8.49 -6.62
CA GLY A 21 3.80 -9.72 -7.33
C GLY A 21 4.79 -10.63 -6.62
N LEU A 22 4.83 -10.61 -5.29
CA LEU A 22 5.37 -11.73 -4.53
C LEU A 22 4.21 -12.45 -3.85
N ALA A 23 3.61 -13.40 -4.58
CA ALA A 23 3.09 -14.58 -3.95
C ALA A 23 4.30 -15.31 -3.34
N GLU A 24 4.58 -15.02 -2.08
CA GLU A 24 5.17 -16.01 -1.20
C GLU A 24 4.16 -17.17 -1.17
N ASP A 25 4.68 -18.38 -1.37
CA ASP A 25 3.98 -19.65 -1.22
C ASP A 25 2.97 -20.03 -2.31
N ASN A 26 3.45 -20.69 -3.36
CA ASN A 26 2.91 -21.96 -3.90
C ASN A 26 3.49 -22.27 -5.30
N ALA A 27 4.56 -23.09 -5.36
CA ALA A 27 4.88 -24.05 -6.45
C ALA A 27 6.37 -24.49 -6.53
N ASN A 28 7.33 -23.82 -5.86
CA ASN A 28 8.76 -24.00 -6.18
C ASN A 28 9.66 -24.51 -5.02
N HIS A 29 9.14 -25.31 -4.08
CA HIS A 29 9.88 -25.75 -2.89
C HIS A 29 11.23 -26.46 -3.16
N GLY A 30 11.44 -27.04 -4.36
CA GLY A 30 12.74 -27.60 -4.76
C GLY A 30 13.78 -26.54 -5.17
N ILE A 31 13.38 -25.52 -5.93
CA ILE A 31 14.26 -24.46 -6.44
C ILE A 31 14.59 -23.45 -5.34
N PHE A 32 13.68 -23.21 -4.41
CA PHE A 32 13.91 -22.27 -3.31
C PHE A 32 15.06 -22.70 -2.40
N SER A 33 15.30 -23.99 -2.20
CA SER A 33 16.41 -24.45 -1.34
C SER A 33 17.80 -24.05 -1.89
N SER A 34 17.98 -24.02 -3.21
CA SER A 34 19.25 -23.60 -3.85
C SER A 34 19.36 -22.07 -3.94
N ILE A 35 18.26 -21.38 -4.21
CA ILE A 35 18.20 -19.90 -4.22
C ILE A 35 18.40 -19.34 -2.81
N LEU A 36 17.78 -19.92 -1.78
CA LEU A 36 17.97 -19.55 -0.36
C LEU A 36 19.41 -19.76 0.08
N LYS A 37 20.05 -20.88 -0.33
CA LYS A 37 21.47 -21.12 -0.06
C LYS A 37 22.37 -20.07 -0.75
N ARG A 38 22.04 -19.66 -1.98
CA ARG A 38 22.78 -18.61 -2.71
C ARG A 38 22.58 -17.23 -2.07
N LYS A 39 21.34 -16.88 -1.70
CA LYS A 39 21.01 -15.63 -0.99
C LYS A 39 21.70 -15.53 0.36
N LYS A 40 21.72 -16.62 1.15
CA LYS A 40 22.37 -16.65 2.46
C LYS A 40 23.89 -16.43 2.33
N ARG A 41 24.54 -17.09 1.37
CA ARG A 41 25.97 -16.87 1.08
C ARG A 41 26.29 -15.43 0.68
N GLN A 42 25.47 -14.79 -0.15
CA GLN A 42 25.67 -13.38 -0.51
C GLN A 42 25.50 -12.45 0.68
N GLN A 43 24.59 -12.77 1.60
CA GLN A 43 24.34 -11.95 2.78
C GLN A 43 25.50 -12.05 3.79
N ASP A 44 26.08 -13.23 3.97
CA ASP A 44 27.19 -13.46 4.92
C ASP A 44 28.46 -12.70 4.57
N LYS A 45 28.67 -12.41 3.28
CA LYS A 45 29.84 -11.68 2.76
C LYS A 45 29.80 -10.17 2.96
N LEU A 46 28.63 -9.60 3.24
CA LEU A 46 28.49 -8.16 3.47
C LEU A 46 29.17 -7.77 4.79
N SER A 47 29.75 -6.57 4.86
CA SER A 47 30.25 -6.03 6.12
C SER A 47 29.12 -5.86 7.14
N GLU A 48 29.42 -6.01 8.43
CA GLU A 48 28.40 -6.02 9.49
C GLU A 48 27.56 -4.73 9.56
N ASP A 49 28.18 -3.58 9.29
CA ASP A 49 27.47 -2.31 9.21
C ASP A 49 26.47 -2.28 8.04
N VAL A 50 26.83 -2.83 6.88
CA VAL A 50 25.95 -2.93 5.71
C VAL A 50 24.82 -3.92 6.00
N LYS A 51 25.12 -5.10 6.56
CA LYS A 51 24.09 -6.07 6.98
C LYS A 51 23.05 -5.42 7.90
N LYS A 52 23.51 -4.70 8.92
CA LYS A 52 22.64 -4.00 9.88
C LYS A 52 21.76 -2.96 9.20
N ARG A 53 22.29 -2.18 8.26
CA ARG A 53 21.50 -1.20 7.50
C ARG A 53 20.49 -1.87 6.57
N CYS A 54 20.91 -2.88 5.82
CA CYS A 54 20.03 -3.69 4.99
C CYS A 54 18.87 -4.28 5.79
N GLY A 55 19.14 -4.90 6.95
CA GLY A 55 18.09 -5.47 7.80
C GLY A 55 17.06 -4.45 8.29
N ARG A 56 17.48 -3.20 8.54
CA ARG A 56 16.56 -2.09 8.86
C ARG A 56 15.69 -1.70 7.67
N VAL A 57 16.23 -1.73 6.44
CA VAL A 57 15.46 -1.48 5.21
C VAL A 57 14.43 -2.58 4.99
N GLU A 58 14.80 -3.85 5.12
CA GLU A 58 13.87 -4.98 4.98
C GLU A 58 12.71 -4.88 5.98
N SER A 59 13.03 -4.61 7.26
CA SER A 59 12.03 -4.46 8.32
C SER A 59 11.10 -3.28 8.03
N TYR A 60 11.67 -2.16 7.57
CA TYR A 60 10.90 -0.97 7.22
C TYR A 60 9.99 -1.21 6.02
N LYS A 61 10.47 -1.89 4.98
CA LYS A 61 9.68 -2.30 3.81
C LYS A 61 8.50 -3.16 4.20
N SER A 62 8.70 -4.16 5.05
CA SER A 62 7.61 -5.02 5.53
C SER A 62 6.51 -4.22 6.25
N CYS A 63 6.89 -3.25 7.09
CA CYS A 63 5.93 -2.37 7.73
C CYS A 63 5.20 -1.46 6.73
N CYS A 64 5.92 -0.84 5.80
CA CYS A 64 5.33 0.00 4.76
C CYS A 64 4.36 -0.78 3.85
N ASP A 65 4.72 -2.01 3.44
CA ASP A 65 3.86 -2.87 2.62
C ASP A 65 2.54 -3.18 3.31
N ARG A 66 2.61 -3.68 4.56
CA ARG A 66 1.40 -4.02 5.32
C ARG A 66 0.51 -2.80 5.54
N LEU A 67 1.11 -1.66 5.88
CA LEU A 67 0.37 -0.41 6.05
C LEU A 67 -0.28 0.02 4.74
N HIS A 68 0.49 0.05 3.64
CA HIS A 68 -0.03 0.42 2.32
C HIS A 68 -1.17 -0.49 1.86
N GLN A 69 -1.04 -1.81 2.03
CA GLN A 69 -2.09 -2.77 1.72
C GLN A 69 -3.35 -2.55 2.55
N ALA A 70 -3.20 -2.32 3.86
CA ALA A 70 -4.32 -2.03 4.75
C ALA A 70 -5.05 -0.73 4.34
N LEU A 71 -4.31 0.32 4.00
CA LEU A 71 -4.87 1.60 3.56
C LEU A 71 -5.58 1.46 2.20
N MET A 72 -5.00 0.71 1.26
CA MET A 72 -5.65 0.42 -0.03
C MET A 72 -6.94 -0.38 0.13
N TYR A 73 -6.95 -1.36 1.04
CA TYR A 73 -8.15 -2.11 1.36
C TYR A 73 -9.21 -1.22 2.00
N MET A 74 -8.84 -0.35 2.94
CA MET A 74 -9.75 0.59 3.62
C MET A 74 -10.44 1.57 2.66
N LEU A 75 -9.87 1.84 1.49
CA LEU A 75 -10.48 2.75 0.51
C LEU A 75 -11.72 2.17 -0.18
N VAL A 76 -11.73 0.86 -0.44
CA VAL A 76 -12.74 0.20 -1.28
C VAL A 76 -13.40 -1.01 -0.61
N GLU A 77 -12.87 -1.48 0.52
CA GLU A 77 -13.33 -2.63 1.32
C GLU A 77 -13.47 -3.95 0.56
N ASN A 78 -12.98 -3.99 -0.69
CA ASN A 78 -12.97 -5.13 -1.57
C ASN A 78 -11.52 -5.52 -1.90
N ALA A 79 -11.16 -6.78 -1.64
CA ALA A 79 -9.81 -7.28 -1.82
C ALA A 79 -9.34 -7.37 -3.29
N VAL A 80 -10.27 -7.52 -4.24
CA VAL A 80 -9.97 -7.56 -5.68
C VAL A 80 -9.77 -6.14 -6.20
N THR A 81 -10.70 -5.24 -5.87
CA THR A 81 -10.64 -3.83 -6.29
C THR A 81 -9.43 -3.15 -5.67
N SER A 82 -9.10 -3.44 -4.39
CA SER A 82 -7.94 -2.85 -3.72
C SER A 82 -6.67 -3.12 -4.52
N LYS A 83 -6.43 -4.37 -4.91
CA LYS A 83 -5.26 -4.79 -5.73
C LYS A 83 -5.09 -4.00 -7.03
N GLN A 84 -6.18 -3.51 -7.61
CA GLN A 84 -6.16 -2.75 -8.85
C GLN A 84 -5.85 -1.26 -8.64
N LEU A 85 -6.00 -0.73 -7.42
CA LEU A 85 -5.82 0.69 -7.11
C LEU A 85 -4.40 1.21 -7.39
N VAL A 86 -3.40 0.34 -7.32
CA VAL A 86 -2.00 0.69 -7.65
C VAL A 86 -1.84 1.07 -9.13
N THR A 87 -2.69 0.55 -10.01
CA THR A 87 -2.63 0.82 -11.46
C THR A 87 -3.60 1.90 -11.92
N GLY A 88 -4.59 2.26 -11.09
CA GLY A 88 -5.53 3.31 -11.41
C GLY A 88 -6.67 3.40 -10.40
N ALA A 89 -7.25 4.58 -10.27
CA ALA A 89 -8.40 4.81 -9.39
C ALA A 89 -9.61 3.99 -9.86
N ARG A 90 -10.05 3.07 -9.02
CA ARG A 90 -11.27 2.28 -9.19
C ARG A 90 -12.11 2.37 -7.94
N THR A 91 -13.40 2.52 -8.11
CA THR A 91 -14.39 2.52 -7.04
C THR A 91 -15.49 1.55 -7.40
N GLU A 92 -16.14 0.99 -6.38
CA GLU A 92 -17.34 0.20 -6.61
C GLU A 92 -18.53 1.16 -6.82
N PRO A 93 -19.24 1.07 -7.95
CA PRO A 93 -20.29 2.02 -8.33
C PRO A 93 -21.61 1.77 -7.59
N HIS A 94 -21.56 1.36 -6.31
CA HIS A 94 -22.74 0.97 -5.54
C HIS A 94 -23.74 2.11 -5.39
N TYR A 95 -23.26 3.31 -5.05
CA TYR A 95 -24.11 4.49 -4.93
C TYR A 95 -24.73 4.88 -6.27
N ARG A 96 -23.95 4.82 -7.36
CA ARG A 96 -24.46 5.02 -8.72
C ARG A 96 -25.56 4.04 -9.08
N TYR A 97 -25.35 2.75 -8.84
CA TYR A 97 -26.34 1.71 -9.15
C TYR A 97 -27.58 1.84 -8.29
N ALA A 98 -27.45 2.15 -6.99
CA ALA A 98 -28.59 2.41 -6.13
C ALA A 98 -29.41 3.62 -6.62
N GLY A 99 -28.75 4.73 -6.98
CA GLY A 99 -29.42 5.91 -7.53
C GLY A 99 -30.13 5.63 -8.86
N GLN A 100 -29.49 4.89 -9.77
CA GLN A 100 -30.10 4.48 -11.04
C GLN A 100 -31.29 3.53 -10.85
N TYR A 101 -31.19 2.63 -9.89
CA TYR A 101 -32.28 1.73 -9.53
C TYR A 101 -33.50 2.49 -9.00
N LEU A 102 -33.30 3.39 -8.03
CA LEU A 102 -34.39 4.23 -7.50
C LEU A 102 -35.03 5.08 -8.59
N LYS A 103 -34.23 5.63 -9.52
CA LYS A 103 -34.74 6.38 -10.68
C LYS A 103 -35.64 5.52 -11.57
N THR A 104 -35.23 4.28 -11.84
CA THR A 104 -36.01 3.34 -12.65
C THR A 104 -37.30 2.95 -11.93
N TYR A 105 -37.21 2.70 -10.63
CA TYR A 105 -38.37 2.36 -9.80
C TYR A 105 -39.40 3.49 -9.76
N GLU A 106 -38.97 4.74 -9.54
CA GLU A 106 -39.86 5.91 -9.53
C GLU A 106 -40.61 6.07 -10.85
N ILE A 107 -39.93 5.88 -11.98
CA ILE A 107 -40.54 5.92 -13.31
C ILE A 107 -41.65 4.87 -13.42
N ILE A 108 -41.39 3.63 -13.01
CA ILE A 108 -42.37 2.53 -13.08
C ILE A 108 -43.55 2.79 -12.13
N ALA A 109 -43.27 3.22 -10.89
CA ALA A 109 -44.29 3.51 -9.89
C ALA A 109 -45.24 4.64 -10.34
N ASN A 110 -44.72 5.63 -11.06
CA ASN A 110 -45.48 6.78 -11.56
C ASN A 110 -46.17 6.57 -12.92
N GLN A 111 -46.05 5.38 -13.53
CA GLN A 111 -46.83 5.02 -14.74
C GLN A 111 -48.30 4.69 -14.43
N GLY A 112 -48.66 4.52 -13.16
CA GLY A 112 -50.04 4.31 -12.72
C GLY A 112 -50.92 5.57 -12.81
N ARG A 113 -52.24 5.39 -12.64
CA ARG A 113 -53.21 6.51 -12.66
C ARG A 113 -53.03 7.51 -11.52
N ASP A 114 -52.41 7.08 -10.41
CA ASP A 114 -52.32 7.87 -9.18
C ASP A 114 -50.86 8.26 -8.89
N LYS A 115 -50.39 9.30 -9.60
CA LYS A 115 -49.01 9.81 -9.53
C LYS A 115 -48.64 10.43 -8.18
N THR A 116 -49.61 10.64 -7.30
CA THR A 116 -49.42 11.19 -5.95
C THR A 116 -49.33 10.12 -4.88
N LYS A 117 -49.48 8.82 -5.25
CA LYS A 117 -49.45 7.73 -4.28
C LYS A 117 -48.09 7.58 -3.58
N TYR A 118 -47.00 7.92 -4.27
CA TYR A 118 -45.65 7.79 -3.75
C TYR A 118 -44.98 9.17 -3.69
N GLU A 119 -44.30 9.44 -2.57
CA GLU A 119 -43.41 10.60 -2.47
C GLU A 119 -42.26 10.48 -3.47
N SER A 120 -41.76 11.61 -3.95
CA SER A 120 -40.67 11.59 -4.92
C SER A 120 -39.39 11.04 -4.29
N LEU A 121 -38.74 10.14 -5.01
CA LEU A 121 -37.45 9.58 -4.64
C LEU A 121 -36.29 10.46 -5.13
N GLU A 122 -36.56 11.54 -5.86
CA GLU A 122 -35.56 12.45 -6.42
C GLU A 122 -34.55 12.96 -5.39
N PRO A 123 -34.93 13.34 -4.14
CA PRO A 123 -33.96 13.72 -3.12
C PRO A 123 -32.96 12.60 -2.78
N ALA A 124 -33.46 11.35 -2.67
CA ALA A 124 -32.62 10.19 -2.36
C ALA A 124 -31.74 9.81 -3.57
N ILE A 125 -32.27 9.87 -4.79
CA ILE A 125 -31.50 9.65 -6.02
C ILE A 125 -30.35 10.65 -6.11
N LYS A 126 -30.64 11.94 -5.91
CA LYS A 126 -29.64 13.00 -5.94
C LYS A 126 -28.59 12.81 -4.86
N ALA A 127 -28.99 12.49 -3.64
CA ALA A 127 -28.07 12.20 -2.54
C ALA A 127 -27.13 11.06 -2.92
N LEU A 128 -27.64 9.90 -3.36
CA LEU A 128 -26.82 8.75 -3.76
C LEU A 128 -25.82 9.10 -4.88
N LEU A 129 -26.24 9.83 -5.92
CA LEU A 129 -25.34 10.24 -6.99
C LEU A 129 -24.26 11.24 -6.51
N THR A 130 -24.59 12.11 -5.55
CA THR A 130 -23.61 12.99 -4.90
C THR A 130 -22.62 12.19 -4.05
N LEU A 131 -23.10 11.24 -3.24
CA LEU A 131 -22.23 10.36 -2.44
C LEU A 131 -21.28 9.54 -3.31
N ASP A 132 -21.73 9.07 -4.48
CA ASP A 132 -20.91 8.39 -5.47
C ASP A 132 -19.75 9.27 -5.97
N SER A 133 -20.07 10.51 -6.36
CA SER A 133 -19.07 11.46 -6.86
C SER A 133 -18.05 11.83 -5.78
N GLU A 134 -18.49 12.07 -4.54
CA GLU A 134 -17.60 12.39 -3.43
C GLU A 134 -16.73 11.19 -3.03
N HIS A 135 -17.26 9.97 -3.12
CA HIS A 135 -16.48 8.76 -2.89
C HIS A 135 -15.37 8.60 -3.95
N GLU A 136 -15.67 8.82 -5.24
CA GLU A 136 -14.66 8.79 -6.30
C GLU A 136 -13.56 9.85 -6.10
N LYS A 137 -13.94 11.08 -5.74
CA LYS A 137 -12.99 12.17 -5.45
C LYS A 137 -12.08 11.80 -4.27
N LYS A 138 -12.66 11.28 -3.18
CA LYS A 138 -11.91 10.79 -2.01
C LYS A 138 -10.89 9.75 -2.42
N VAL A 139 -11.31 8.69 -3.12
CA VAL A 139 -10.38 7.61 -3.51
C VAL A 139 -9.23 8.15 -4.35
N ARG A 140 -9.49 9.00 -5.36
CA ARG A 140 -8.43 9.62 -6.15
C ARG A 140 -7.45 10.43 -5.30
N LYS A 141 -7.95 11.30 -4.42
CA LYS A 141 -7.11 12.14 -3.56
C LYS A 141 -6.33 11.33 -2.52
N GLN A 142 -6.91 10.25 -2.02
CA GLN A 142 -6.24 9.34 -1.12
C GLN A 142 -5.11 8.57 -1.80
N LEU A 143 -5.30 8.11 -3.03
CA LEU A 143 -4.23 7.49 -3.81
C LEU A 143 -3.09 8.47 -4.09
N GLU A 144 -3.41 9.73 -4.37
CA GLU A 144 -2.42 10.81 -4.50
C GLU A 144 -1.63 11.03 -3.20
N ASN A 145 -2.32 11.04 -2.06
CA ASN A 145 -1.66 11.13 -0.75
C ASN A 145 -0.72 9.94 -0.51
N LEU A 146 -1.08 8.72 -0.93
CA LEU A 146 -0.27 7.51 -0.72
C LEU A 146 0.94 7.38 -1.66
N LYS A 147 1.09 8.25 -2.67
CA LYS A 147 2.21 8.22 -3.64
C LYS A 147 3.59 8.03 -3.01
N PRO A 148 3.97 8.68 -1.89
CA PRO A 148 5.28 8.45 -1.29
C PRO A 148 5.50 7.00 -0.85
N LEU A 149 4.50 6.35 -0.26
CA LEU A 149 4.58 4.93 0.10
C LEU A 149 4.59 4.04 -1.15
N THR A 150 3.72 4.33 -2.13
CA THR A 150 3.68 3.60 -3.40
C THR A 150 5.03 3.66 -4.13
N LYS A 151 5.65 4.84 -4.19
CA LYS A 151 6.98 5.03 -4.78
C LYS A 151 8.05 4.26 -4.01
N PHE A 152 8.07 4.36 -2.69
CA PHE A 152 9.06 3.62 -1.89
C PHE A 152 8.97 2.11 -2.13
N ILE A 153 7.75 1.59 -2.14
CA ILE A 153 7.48 0.16 -2.30
C ILE A 153 7.77 -0.32 -3.73
N GLY A 154 7.36 0.45 -4.73
CA GLY A 154 7.39 0.08 -6.15
C GLY A 154 8.65 0.49 -6.91
N GLU A 155 9.46 1.43 -6.39
CA GLU A 155 10.64 1.96 -7.08
C GLU A 155 11.88 1.93 -6.16
N ASP A 156 11.88 2.73 -5.09
CA ASP A 156 13.10 2.97 -4.30
C ASP A 156 13.62 1.68 -3.63
N TYR A 157 12.70 0.81 -3.19
CA TYR A 157 13.08 -0.49 -2.63
C TYR A 157 13.76 -1.40 -3.67
N TRP A 158 13.30 -1.41 -4.92
CA TRP A 158 13.92 -2.23 -5.97
C TRP A 158 15.29 -1.71 -6.37
N GLU A 159 15.47 -0.39 -6.37
CA GLU A 159 16.79 0.20 -6.56
C GLU A 159 17.75 -0.17 -5.40
N TYR A 160 17.27 -0.18 -4.15
CA TYR A 160 18.03 -0.71 -3.02
C TYR A 160 18.40 -2.20 -3.23
N VAL A 161 17.47 -3.05 -3.65
CA VAL A 161 17.74 -4.47 -3.93
C VAL A 161 18.80 -4.62 -5.01
N ARG A 162 18.72 -3.80 -6.07
CA ARG A 162 19.71 -3.78 -7.15
C ARG A 162 21.10 -3.37 -6.64
N LEU A 163 21.21 -2.27 -5.89
CA LEU A 163 22.47 -1.78 -5.32
C LEU A 163 23.08 -2.79 -4.33
N LYS A 164 22.26 -3.43 -3.51
CA LYS A 164 22.69 -4.50 -2.59
C LYS A 164 23.29 -5.69 -3.35
N LYS A 165 22.69 -6.07 -4.49
CA LYS A 165 23.22 -7.13 -5.36
C LYS A 165 24.57 -6.72 -5.97
N VAL A 166 24.67 -5.52 -6.53
CA VAL A 166 25.92 -4.99 -7.12
C VAL A 166 27.04 -4.96 -6.07
N TYR A 167 26.74 -4.53 -4.84
CA TYR A 167 27.73 -4.55 -3.77
C TYR A 167 28.16 -5.98 -3.40
N ALA A 168 27.23 -6.93 -3.29
CA ALA A 168 27.58 -8.33 -3.04
C ALA A 168 28.48 -8.92 -4.13
N GLU A 169 28.20 -8.62 -5.41
CA GLU A 169 29.04 -9.01 -6.54
C GLU A 169 30.42 -8.35 -6.49
N SER A 170 30.51 -7.10 -6.01
CA SER A 170 31.82 -6.43 -5.83
C SER A 170 32.67 -7.03 -4.72
N VAL A 171 32.06 -7.56 -3.66
CA VAL A 171 32.77 -8.31 -2.62
C VAL A 171 33.30 -9.63 -3.19
N ASP A 172 32.49 -10.34 -3.99
CA ASP A 172 32.93 -11.57 -4.67
C ASP A 172 34.13 -11.29 -5.60
N GLY A 173 34.07 -10.23 -6.42
CA GLY A 173 35.17 -9.83 -7.31
C GLY A 173 36.45 -9.43 -6.56
N TYR A 174 36.32 -8.78 -5.40
CA TYR A 174 37.46 -8.47 -4.55
C TYR A 174 38.08 -9.74 -3.93
N ASP A 175 37.28 -10.66 -3.40
CA ASP A 175 37.75 -11.94 -2.87
C ASP A 175 38.55 -12.72 -3.93
N GLU A 176 38.05 -12.78 -5.16
CA GLU A 176 38.72 -13.43 -6.29
C GLU A 176 40.05 -12.77 -6.65
N ALA A 177 40.10 -11.43 -6.70
CA ALA A 177 41.31 -10.68 -7.00
C ALA A 177 42.39 -10.88 -5.92
N VAL A 178 42.01 -10.90 -4.64
CA VAL A 178 42.93 -11.18 -3.51
C VAL A 178 43.48 -12.61 -3.59
N VAL A 179 42.66 -13.60 -3.97
CA VAL A 179 43.12 -14.98 -4.17
C VAL A 179 44.15 -15.06 -5.31
N LEU A 180 43.95 -14.33 -6.41
CA LEU A 180 44.90 -14.27 -7.53
C LEU A 180 46.19 -13.56 -7.14
N GLN A 181 46.11 -12.44 -6.42
CA GLN A 181 47.26 -11.72 -5.88
C GLN A 181 48.15 -12.63 -5.02
N ASN A 182 47.53 -13.40 -4.12
CA ASN A 182 48.25 -14.33 -3.24
C ASN A 182 48.93 -15.49 -3.99
N LYS A 183 48.37 -15.90 -5.13
CA LYS A 183 48.95 -16.98 -5.96
C LYS A 183 50.06 -16.49 -6.88
N GLY A 184 49.88 -15.33 -7.52
CA GLY A 184 50.78 -14.83 -8.57
C GLY A 184 51.90 -13.92 -8.06
N LYS A 185 51.65 -13.12 -7.01
CA LYS A 185 52.55 -12.07 -6.51
C LYS A 185 53.18 -11.22 -7.63
N THR A 186 52.43 -10.96 -8.70
CA THR A 186 52.82 -10.09 -9.80
C THR A 186 52.26 -8.69 -9.61
N GLU A 187 52.92 -7.68 -10.18
CA GLU A 187 52.47 -6.28 -10.17
C GLU A 187 51.06 -6.12 -10.77
N ASP A 188 50.76 -6.86 -11.83
CA ASP A 188 49.42 -6.89 -12.44
C ASP A 188 48.35 -7.40 -11.47
N ALA A 189 48.67 -8.41 -10.66
CA ALA A 189 47.74 -8.97 -9.69
C ALA A 189 47.53 -8.05 -8.48
N GLU A 190 48.57 -7.32 -8.06
CA GLU A 190 48.44 -6.26 -7.04
C GLU A 190 47.58 -5.09 -7.53
N THR A 191 47.77 -4.68 -8.78
CA THR A 191 46.96 -3.63 -9.41
C THR A 191 45.50 -4.06 -9.55
N ALA A 192 45.25 -5.30 -9.98
CA ALA A 192 43.89 -5.84 -10.07
C ALA A 192 43.18 -5.90 -8.71
N ALA A 193 43.87 -6.35 -7.65
CA ALA A 193 43.32 -6.38 -6.30
C ALA A 193 43.00 -4.98 -5.76
N THR A 194 43.89 -4.00 -6.02
CA THR A 194 43.68 -2.60 -5.62
C THR A 194 42.48 -1.97 -6.33
N ASN A 195 42.33 -2.23 -7.64
CA ASN A 195 41.18 -1.78 -8.42
C ASN A 195 39.87 -2.42 -7.93
N ALA A 196 39.88 -3.72 -7.65
CA ALA A 196 38.72 -4.44 -7.10
C ALA A 196 38.33 -3.91 -5.71
N GLN A 197 39.31 -3.59 -4.86
CA GLN A 197 39.06 -2.99 -3.54
C GLN A 197 38.40 -1.61 -3.67
N THR A 198 38.89 -0.77 -4.59
CA THR A 198 38.35 0.56 -4.84
C THR A 198 36.90 0.47 -5.32
N TRP A 199 36.63 -0.38 -6.31
CA TRP A 199 35.29 -0.60 -6.83
C TRP A 199 34.32 -1.14 -5.76
N MET A 200 34.78 -2.07 -4.91
CA MET A 200 33.99 -2.56 -3.77
C MET A 200 33.63 -1.43 -2.79
N ASN A 201 34.58 -0.55 -2.46
CA ASN A 201 34.35 0.59 -1.58
C ASN A 201 33.38 1.63 -2.19
N ASP A 202 33.47 1.85 -3.50
CA ASP A 202 32.54 2.74 -4.23
C ASP A 202 31.12 2.18 -4.20
N CYS A 203 30.96 0.87 -4.45
CA CYS A 203 29.67 0.18 -4.38
C CYS A 203 29.08 0.25 -2.97
N ARG A 204 29.91 0.06 -1.93
CA ARG A 204 29.50 0.20 -0.53
C ARG A 204 28.99 1.60 -0.24
N THR A 205 29.75 2.63 -0.61
CA THR A 205 29.40 4.04 -0.40
C THR A 205 28.08 4.37 -1.07
N LYS A 206 27.94 4.01 -2.36
CA LYS A 206 26.70 4.24 -3.13
C LYS A 206 25.47 3.57 -2.51
N LEU A 207 25.60 2.33 -2.02
CA LEU A 207 24.51 1.64 -1.33
C LEU A 207 24.14 2.35 -0.02
N MET A 208 25.14 2.72 0.78
CA MET A 208 24.93 3.33 2.10
C MET A 208 24.34 4.75 2.00
N ASP A 209 24.76 5.51 0.99
CA ASP A 209 24.22 6.82 0.67
C ASP A 209 22.77 6.70 0.21
N PHE A 210 22.46 5.73 -0.67
CA PHE A 210 21.10 5.50 -1.11
C PHE A 210 20.17 5.13 0.06
N ILE A 211 20.59 4.23 0.95
CA ILE A 211 19.83 3.86 2.16
C ILE A 211 19.58 5.09 3.05
N THR A 212 20.55 5.99 3.13
CA THR A 212 20.45 7.17 3.99
C THR A 212 19.53 8.22 3.38
N VAL A 213 19.79 8.62 2.13
CA VAL A 213 19.10 9.74 1.46
C VAL A 213 17.72 9.33 0.94
N SER A 214 17.64 8.22 0.22
CA SER A 214 16.41 7.81 -0.47
C SER A 214 15.43 7.09 0.44
N ILE A 215 15.89 6.45 1.52
CA ILE A 215 15.03 5.66 2.40
C ILE A 215 14.91 6.29 3.79
N SER A 216 16.03 6.54 4.46
CA SER A 216 16.00 6.95 5.87
C SER A 216 15.51 8.39 6.05
N GLN A 217 15.96 9.32 5.20
CA GLN A 217 15.51 10.72 5.24
C GLN A 217 14.06 10.90 4.74
N GLN A 218 13.54 9.98 3.92
CA GLN A 218 12.16 10.04 3.42
C GLN A 218 11.11 9.56 4.45
N LYS A 219 11.53 9.01 5.59
CA LYS A 219 10.60 8.48 6.61
C LYS A 219 9.57 9.50 7.09
N ALA A 220 9.97 10.77 7.25
CA ALA A 220 9.05 11.84 7.62
C ALA A 220 7.96 12.04 6.55
N LYS A 221 8.34 12.00 5.27
CA LYS A 221 7.42 12.10 4.14
C LYS A 221 6.46 10.90 4.07
N HIS A 222 6.94 9.70 4.37
CA HIS A 222 6.09 8.50 4.44
C HIS A 222 5.08 8.60 5.59
N ALA A 223 5.48 9.15 6.74
CA ALA A 223 4.55 9.38 7.86
C ALA A 223 3.52 10.47 7.53
N ASP A 224 3.95 11.60 6.96
CA ASP A 224 3.10 12.71 6.54
C ASP A 224 2.01 12.27 5.56
N CYS A 225 2.35 11.36 4.64
CA CYS A 225 1.40 10.83 3.67
C CYS A 225 0.24 10.06 4.33
N VAL A 226 0.50 9.36 5.44
CA VAL A 226 -0.51 8.63 6.22
C VAL A 226 -1.36 9.60 7.05
N LEU A 227 -0.76 10.69 7.56
CA LEU A 227 -1.51 11.73 8.27
C LEU A 227 -2.46 12.48 7.33
N LYS A 228 -2.00 12.84 6.13
CA LYS A 228 -2.86 13.39 5.07
C LYS A 228 -3.97 12.41 4.69
N PHE A 229 -3.69 11.11 4.68
CA PHE A 229 -4.71 10.11 4.45
C PHE A 229 -5.80 10.12 5.53
N ARG A 230 -5.41 10.22 6.81
CA ARG A 230 -6.36 10.36 7.92
C ARG A 230 -7.21 11.62 7.76
N ASP A 231 -6.59 12.77 7.51
CA ASP A 231 -7.28 14.05 7.46
C ASP A 231 -8.30 14.12 6.32
N GLU A 232 -7.95 13.54 5.18
CA GLU A 232 -8.86 13.41 4.04
C GLU A 232 -10.04 12.47 4.37
N SER A 233 -9.81 11.40 5.13
CA SER A 233 -10.89 10.51 5.57
C SER A 233 -11.85 11.24 6.52
N VAL A 234 -11.33 12.05 7.44
CA VAL A 234 -12.16 12.88 8.34
C VAL A 234 -12.98 13.89 7.53
N SER A 235 -12.36 14.59 6.58
CA SER A 235 -13.04 15.55 5.71
C SER A 235 -14.15 14.89 4.90
N TYR A 236 -13.89 13.72 4.34
CA TYR A 236 -14.88 12.94 3.59
C TYR A 236 -16.11 12.61 4.45
N HIS A 237 -15.91 12.09 5.67
CA HIS A 237 -17.04 11.75 6.54
C HIS A 237 -17.89 12.95 6.94
N LYS A 238 -17.29 14.15 7.07
CA LYS A 238 -18.05 15.39 7.27
C LYS A 238 -18.93 15.72 6.06
N ILE A 239 -18.36 15.72 4.86
CA ILE A 239 -19.10 15.99 3.61
C ILE A 239 -20.25 14.99 3.41
N MET A 240 -20.00 13.72 3.70
CA MET A 240 -21.02 12.67 3.62
C MET A 240 -22.16 12.91 4.61
N ALA A 241 -21.85 13.31 5.84
CA ALA A 241 -22.87 13.61 6.85
C ALA A 241 -23.74 14.82 6.44
N ASP A 242 -23.13 15.88 5.92
CA ASP A 242 -23.84 17.07 5.45
C ASP A 242 -24.74 16.77 4.25
N SER A 243 -24.38 15.78 3.44
CA SER A 243 -25.17 15.34 2.27
C SER A 243 -26.36 14.45 2.64
N ILE A 244 -26.39 13.91 3.86
CA ILE A 244 -27.44 12.98 4.36
C ILE A 244 -28.53 13.73 5.15
N THR A 245 -28.55 15.07 5.15
CA THR A 245 -29.58 15.84 5.87
C THR A 245 -30.99 15.31 5.58
N THR A 246 -31.62 14.86 6.65
CA THR A 246 -32.93 14.22 6.73
C THR A 246 -33.97 15.21 6.17
N PRO A 247 -34.96 14.77 5.37
CA PRO A 247 -36.09 15.65 5.08
C PRO A 247 -36.66 16.09 6.42
N GLU A 248 -36.74 17.42 6.64
CA GLU A 248 -37.45 17.94 7.80
C GLU A 248 -38.81 17.25 7.87
N PRO A 249 -39.27 16.82 9.07
CA PRO A 249 -40.58 16.21 9.18
C PRO A 249 -41.57 17.21 8.59
N ALA A 250 -42.15 16.85 7.44
CA ALA A 250 -43.17 17.64 6.77
C ALA A 250 -44.14 18.08 7.85
N GLU A 251 -44.23 19.40 8.08
CA GLU A 251 -45.03 19.98 9.15
C GLU A 251 -46.40 19.30 9.15
N GLY A 252 -46.54 18.37 10.09
CA GLY A 252 -47.73 17.57 10.22
C GLY A 252 -48.81 18.57 10.61
N LYS A 253 -49.71 18.83 9.67
CA LYS A 253 -51.04 19.36 9.97
C LYS A 253 -51.68 18.41 10.97
N SER A 254 -51.42 18.66 12.25
CA SER A 254 -52.22 18.13 13.35
C SER A 254 -53.55 18.88 13.27
N VAL A 255 -54.42 18.39 12.39
CA VAL A 255 -55.85 18.65 12.47
C VAL A 255 -56.35 17.81 13.65
N VAL A 256 -56.16 18.32 14.86
CA VAL A 256 -56.93 17.86 16.01
C VAL A 256 -58.36 18.33 15.76
N LYS A 257 -59.15 17.46 15.11
CA LYS A 257 -60.61 17.51 15.20
C LYS A 257 -60.97 17.22 16.65
N THR A 258 -61.14 18.28 17.43
CA THR A 258 -61.86 18.21 18.69
C THR A 258 -63.33 17.95 18.39
N LEU A 259 -63.70 16.69 18.23
CA LEU A 259 -65.07 16.22 18.44
C LEU A 259 -65.15 15.83 19.92
N LYS A 260 -65.66 16.74 20.75
CA LYS A 260 -66.24 16.40 22.03
C LYS A 260 -67.75 16.55 21.91
N GLN A 261 -68.37 15.40 22.18
CA GLN A 261 -69.74 15.07 22.60
C GLN A 261 -70.65 16.25 22.94
#